data_AF-A0A132A0E3-F1
#
_entry.id   AF-A0A132A0E3-F1
#
_cell.length_a   1.000
_cell.length_b   1.000
_cell.length_c   1.000
_cell.angle_alpha   90.00
_cell.angle_beta   90.00
_cell.angle_gamma   90.00
#
_symmetry.space_group_name_H-M   'P 1'
#
loop_
_entity.id
_entity.type
_entity.pdbx_description
1 polymer ?
#
loop_
_entity_poly.entity_id
_entity_poly.type
_entity_poly.pdbx_seq_one_letter_code
_entity_poly.pdbx_strand_id
1 'polypeptide(L)'
;QSPSIVERFDEIITQPGDSVSLRCVSQAAPLAQIEWTLDGSPIPSSTRYRFGDFVIKNYHQKSDQTLLISHLNITNARIEDGGLYRCTARNLAGSVFHQARVNVVGKGSIKLLTPNITAVAGTDLQLNCPYYGYPIKSISWFGKDGLKRKLPINDRQTISSNGTLHIR
;
A
#
# COMPACT_ATOMS: atom_id res chain seq x y z
N GLN A 1 -23.92 2.39 6.90
CA GLN A 1 -22.82 1.52 7.37
C GLN A 1 -21.51 1.88 6.68
N SER A 2 -20.47 2.17 7.45
CA SER A 2 -19.11 2.37 6.90
C SER A 2 -18.61 1.08 6.22
N PRO A 3 -17.71 1.17 5.23
CA PRO A 3 -17.25 -0.01 4.51
C PRO A 3 -16.43 -0.93 5.44
N SER A 4 -16.55 -2.23 5.22
CA SER A 4 -15.68 -3.27 5.80
C SER A 4 -14.99 -4.04 4.68
N ILE A 5 -13.73 -4.43 4.87
CA ILE A 5 -13.04 -5.31 3.92
C ILE A 5 -13.28 -6.75 4.39
N VAL A 6 -14.01 -7.51 3.58
CA VAL A 6 -14.40 -8.90 3.89
C VAL A 6 -13.46 -9.91 3.25
N GLU A 7 -12.74 -9.52 2.20
CA GLU A 7 -11.68 -10.31 1.61
C GLU A 7 -10.55 -9.40 1.12
N ARG A 8 -9.31 -9.85 1.31
CA ARG A 8 -8.11 -9.04 1.10
C ARG A 8 -7.00 -9.90 0.51
N PHE A 9 -6.16 -9.28 -0.31
CA PHE A 9 -4.93 -9.88 -0.80
C PHE A 9 -3.88 -9.96 0.33
N ASP A 10 -3.01 -10.96 0.28
CA ASP A 10 -1.87 -11.09 1.20
C ASP A 10 -0.56 -10.70 0.51
N GLU A 11 0.55 -10.88 1.22
CA GLU A 11 1.88 -10.66 0.63
C GLU A 11 2.16 -11.64 -0.52
N ILE A 12 2.66 -11.13 -1.63
CA ILE A 12 2.99 -11.91 -2.83
C ILE A 12 4.48 -11.78 -3.12
N ILE A 13 5.12 -12.90 -3.44
CA ILE A 13 6.48 -12.95 -3.98
C ILE A 13 6.38 -13.53 -5.39
N THR A 14 6.91 -12.83 -6.39
CA THR A 14 6.79 -13.18 -7.81
C THR A 14 8.08 -12.91 -8.57
N GLN A 15 8.26 -13.55 -9.72
CA GLN A 15 9.40 -13.30 -10.62
C GLN A 15 9.08 -12.17 -11.60
N PRO A 16 10.09 -11.48 -12.15
CA PRO A 16 9.90 -10.58 -13.27
C PRO A 16 9.26 -11.31 -14.47
N GLY A 17 8.28 -10.69 -15.11
CA GLY A 17 7.53 -11.25 -16.24
C GLY A 17 6.19 -11.89 -15.86
N ASP A 18 6.01 -12.27 -14.59
CA ASP A 18 4.76 -12.87 -14.11
C ASP A 18 3.58 -11.90 -14.20
N SER A 19 2.36 -12.46 -14.13
CA SER A 19 1.14 -11.67 -13.95
C SER A 19 0.65 -11.80 -12.51
N VAL A 20 0.37 -10.66 -11.87
CA VAL A 20 -0.11 -10.58 -10.48
C VAL A 20 -1.54 -10.05 -10.47
N SER A 21 -2.42 -10.63 -9.65
CA SER A 21 -3.78 -10.13 -9.42
C SER A 21 -3.98 -9.87 -7.95
N LEU A 22 -4.22 -8.61 -7.59
CA LEU A 22 -4.62 -8.22 -6.24
C LEU A 22 -6.13 -8.12 -6.19
N ARG A 23 -6.74 -8.75 -5.19
CA ARG A 23 -8.18 -8.77 -4.97
C ARG A 23 -8.54 -8.14 -3.64
N CYS A 24 -9.52 -7.24 -3.64
CA CYS A 24 -10.02 -6.59 -2.44
C CYS A 24 -11.54 -6.51 -2.52
N VAL A 25 -12.23 -7.08 -1.53
CA VAL A 25 -13.70 -7.11 -1.47
C VAL A 25 -14.15 -6.28 -0.28
N SER A 26 -14.98 -5.29 -0.56
CA SER A 26 -15.62 -4.46 0.46
C SER A 26 -17.11 -4.71 0.52
N GLN A 27 -17.63 -4.70 1.75
CA GLN A 27 -19.05 -4.70 2.02
C GLN A 27 -19.45 -3.33 2.58
N ALA A 28 -20.44 -2.68 1.99
CA ALA A 28 -20.84 -1.33 2.39
C ALA A 28 -22.30 -1.02 2.07
N ALA A 29 -22.87 -0.09 2.83
CA ALA A 29 -24.18 0.52 2.58
C ALA A 29 -24.12 2.00 3.00
N PRO A 30 -24.07 3.00 2.09
CA PRO A 30 -24.16 2.90 0.63
C PRO A 30 -22.92 2.27 -0.04
N LEU A 31 -23.02 2.03 -1.35
CA LEU A 31 -21.92 1.51 -2.18
C LEU A 31 -20.64 2.29 -1.93
N ALA A 32 -19.56 1.56 -1.64
CA ALA A 32 -18.22 2.12 -1.53
C ALA A 32 -17.55 2.22 -2.90
N GLN A 33 -16.51 3.04 -2.98
CA GLN A 33 -15.54 3.04 -4.06
C GLN A 33 -14.22 2.49 -3.51
N ILE A 34 -13.50 1.68 -4.31
CA ILE A 34 -12.15 1.23 -3.98
C ILE A 34 -11.13 2.05 -4.78
N GLU A 35 -10.13 2.57 -4.06
CA GLU A 35 -8.95 3.21 -4.63
C GLU A 35 -7.70 2.38 -4.31
N TRP A 36 -6.85 2.17 -5.32
CA TRP A 36 -5.57 1.50 -5.18
C TRP A 36 -4.41 2.49 -5.16
N THR A 37 -3.46 2.27 -4.26
CA THR A 37 -2.22 3.06 -4.18
C THR A 37 -1.01 2.12 -4.06
N LEU A 38 0.12 2.55 -4.62
CA LEU A 38 1.43 1.91 -4.51
C LEU A 38 2.35 2.86 -3.75
N ASP A 39 2.81 2.41 -2.59
CA ASP A 39 3.68 3.18 -1.70
C ASP A 39 3.10 4.57 -1.36
N GLY A 40 1.78 4.63 -1.18
CA GLY A 40 1.02 5.85 -0.86
C GLY A 40 0.74 6.77 -2.05
N SER A 41 1.28 6.49 -3.23
CA SER A 41 1.00 7.24 -4.45
C SER A 41 -0.04 6.52 -5.33
N PRO A 42 -0.77 7.22 -6.21
CA PRO A 42 -1.62 6.59 -7.21
C PRO A 42 -0.82 5.59 -8.05
N ILE A 43 -1.47 4.48 -8.45
CA ILE A 43 -0.83 3.49 -9.33
C ILE A 43 -0.37 4.17 -10.63
N PRO A 44 0.87 3.90 -11.11
CA PRO A 44 1.38 4.50 -12.33
C PRO A 44 0.47 4.24 -13.54
N SER A 45 0.25 5.26 -14.37
CA SER A 45 -0.49 5.10 -15.62
C SER A 45 0.32 4.24 -16.61
N SER A 46 -0.13 3.01 -16.84
CA SER A 46 0.47 2.07 -17.78
C SER A 46 -0.56 1.03 -18.20
N THR A 47 -0.47 0.56 -19.45
CA THR A 47 -1.33 -0.53 -19.97
C THR A 47 -1.13 -1.87 -19.25
N ARG A 48 -0.05 -1.99 -18.47
CA ARG A 48 0.26 -3.16 -17.64
C ARG A 48 -0.59 -3.24 -16.37
N TYR A 49 -1.01 -2.09 -15.84
CA TYR A 49 -1.90 -2.01 -14.69
C TYR A 49 -3.34 -1.96 -15.20
N ARG A 50 -4.16 -2.93 -14.80
CA ARG A 50 -5.56 -3.03 -15.22
C ARG A 50 -6.46 -3.15 -14.00
N PHE A 51 -7.46 -2.28 -13.92
CA PHE A 51 -8.43 -2.25 -12.84
C PHE A 51 -9.73 -2.91 -13.28
N GLY A 52 -10.41 -3.58 -12.35
CA GLY A 52 -11.72 -4.17 -12.61
C GLY A 52 -12.57 -4.19 -11.35
N ASP A 53 -13.70 -3.49 -11.39
CA ASP A 53 -14.63 -3.35 -10.27
C ASP A 53 -15.97 -4.00 -10.60
N PHE A 54 -16.46 -4.85 -9.70
CA PHE A 54 -17.73 -5.57 -9.84
C PHE A 54 -18.60 -5.33 -8.61
N VAL A 55 -19.82 -4.83 -8.83
CA VAL A 55 -20.80 -4.58 -7.78
C VAL A 55 -21.82 -5.70 -7.75
N ILE A 56 -21.95 -6.36 -6.61
CA ILE A 56 -22.97 -7.37 -6.34
C ILE A 56 -23.97 -6.78 -5.35
N LYS A 57 -25.25 -6.76 -5.73
CA LYS A 57 -26.38 -6.39 -4.89
C LYS A 57 -27.29 -7.60 -4.72
N ASN A 58 -27.59 -7.97 -3.48
CA ASN A 58 -28.56 -9.04 -3.22
C ASN A 58 -29.97 -8.48 -3.17
N TYR A 59 -30.65 -8.43 -4.31
CA TYR A 59 -32.01 -7.87 -4.42
C TYR A 59 -33.07 -8.64 -3.63
N HIS A 60 -32.80 -9.91 -3.27
CA HIS A 60 -33.71 -10.74 -2.49
C HIS A 60 -33.62 -10.47 -0.99
N GLN A 61 -32.57 -9.81 -0.52
CA GLN A 61 -32.42 -9.37 0.86
C GLN A 61 -32.91 -7.93 0.95
N LYS A 62 -33.81 -7.61 1.89
CA LYS A 62 -34.25 -6.23 2.22
C LYS A 62 -33.11 -5.39 2.84
N SER A 63 -31.88 -5.53 2.36
CA SER A 63 -30.71 -4.79 2.81
C SER A 63 -30.15 -3.96 1.66
N ASP A 64 -29.76 -2.72 1.98
CA ASP A 64 -29.00 -1.85 1.05
C ASP A 64 -27.52 -2.25 0.99
N GLN A 65 -27.19 -3.44 1.47
CA GLN A 65 -25.81 -3.90 1.58
C GLN A 65 -25.30 -4.35 0.22
N THR A 66 -24.17 -3.79 -0.17
CA THR A 66 -23.51 -4.06 -1.44
C THR A 66 -22.16 -4.68 -1.21
N LEU A 67 -21.79 -5.63 -2.06
CA LEU A 67 -20.43 -6.14 -2.15
C LEU A 67 -19.78 -5.51 -3.38
N LEU A 68 -18.65 -4.84 -3.17
CA LEU A 68 -17.79 -4.36 -4.25
C LEU A 68 -16.52 -5.20 -4.27
N ILE A 69 -16.29 -5.89 -5.37
CA ILE A 69 -15.08 -6.65 -5.65
C ILE A 69 -14.21 -5.79 -6.57
N SER A 70 -13.01 -5.43 -6.13
CA SER A 70 -12.03 -4.70 -6.93
C SER A 70 -10.79 -5.53 -7.18
N HIS A 71 -10.33 -5.53 -8.42
CA HIS A 71 -9.10 -6.18 -8.88
C HIS A 71 -8.10 -5.14 -9.39
N LEU A 72 -6.84 -5.32 -9.00
CA LEU A 72 -5.69 -4.68 -9.64
C LEU A 72 -4.80 -5.77 -10.23
N ASN A 73 -4.79 -5.85 -11.56
CA ASN A 73 -3.99 -6.79 -12.32
C ASN A 73 -2.73 -6.10 -12.86
N ILE A 74 -1.58 -6.73 -12.66
CA ILE A 74 -0.28 -6.28 -13.14
C ILE A 74 0.21 -7.35 -14.13
N THR A 75 0.26 -7.02 -15.41
CA THR A 75 0.82 -7.92 -16.44
C THR A 75 2.30 -7.63 -16.64
N ASN A 76 3.11 -8.68 -16.87
CA ASN A 76 4.55 -8.53 -17.10
C ASN A 76 5.20 -7.71 -15.98
N ALA A 77 5.17 -8.27 -14.77
CA ALA A 77 5.68 -7.65 -13.56
C ALA A 77 7.15 -7.26 -13.72
N ARG A 78 7.49 -6.03 -13.35
CA ARG A 78 8.85 -5.51 -13.34
C ARG A 78 9.33 -5.36 -11.92
N ILE A 79 10.65 -5.37 -11.73
CA ILE A 79 11.25 -5.25 -10.40
C ILE A 79 10.71 -4.00 -9.69
N GLU A 80 10.57 -2.88 -10.42
CA GLU A 80 10.10 -1.58 -9.92
C GLU A 80 8.62 -1.56 -9.51
N ASP A 81 7.82 -2.54 -9.98
CA ASP A 81 6.43 -2.68 -9.57
C ASP A 81 6.30 -3.20 -8.14
N GLY A 82 7.37 -3.78 -7.57
CA GLY A 82 7.39 -4.22 -6.19
C GLY A 82 7.21 -3.05 -5.22
N GLY A 83 6.45 -3.23 -4.15
CA GLY A 83 6.14 -2.17 -3.19
C GLY A 83 4.96 -2.52 -2.28
N LEU A 84 4.53 -1.54 -1.48
CA LEU A 84 3.38 -1.67 -0.59
C LEU A 84 2.10 -1.24 -1.31
N TYR A 85 1.28 -2.21 -1.69
CA TYR A 85 -0.01 -1.96 -2.31
C TYR A 85 -1.08 -1.78 -1.24
N ARG A 86 -1.99 -0.84 -1.44
CA ARG A 86 -3.10 -0.55 -0.53
C ARG A 86 -4.40 -0.40 -1.31
N CYS A 87 -5.44 -1.14 -0.90
CA CYS A 87 -6.83 -0.88 -1.33
C CYS A 87 -7.55 -0.08 -0.25
N THR A 88 -8.24 0.98 -0.64
CA THR A 88 -9.02 1.84 0.26
C THR A 88 -10.48 1.83 -0.17
N ALA A 89 -11.36 1.26 0.66
CA ALA A 89 -12.79 1.31 0.45
C ALA A 89 -13.36 2.54 1.17
N ARG A 90 -14.06 3.41 0.45
CA ARG A 90 -14.63 4.66 1.00
C ARG A 90 -16.07 4.85 0.53
N ASN A 91 -16.92 5.28 1.46
CA ASN A 91 -18.25 5.82 1.17
C ASN A 91 -18.52 7.06 2.06
N LEU A 92 -19.74 7.59 2.00
CA LEU A 92 -20.16 8.75 2.81
C LEU A 92 -20.15 8.51 4.32
N ALA A 93 -20.19 7.25 4.77
CA ALA A 93 -20.20 6.88 6.19
C ALA A 93 -18.79 6.61 6.76
N GLY A 94 -17.75 6.55 5.91
CA GLY A 94 -16.37 6.38 6.37
C GLY A 94 -15.47 5.68 5.35
N SER A 95 -14.28 5.30 5.81
CA SER A 95 -13.30 4.57 5.01
C SER A 95 -12.54 3.53 5.81
N VAL A 96 -12.17 2.45 5.14
CA VAL A 96 -11.28 1.41 5.66
C VAL A 96 -10.25 1.07 4.58
N PHE A 97 -9.08 0.57 4.97
CA PHE A 97 -8.07 0.14 4.02
C PHE A 97 -7.39 -1.16 4.48
N HIS A 98 -6.81 -1.85 3.50
CA HIS A 98 -5.88 -2.95 3.72
C HIS A 98 -4.63 -2.73 2.88
N GLN A 99 -3.48 -3.17 3.37
CA GLN A 99 -2.21 -3.08 2.68
C GLN A 99 -1.38 -4.35 2.84
N ALA A 100 -0.71 -4.77 1.77
CA ALA A 100 0.26 -5.85 1.77
C ALA A 100 1.31 -5.63 0.67
N ARG A 101 2.46 -6.30 0.79
CA ARG A 101 3.56 -6.14 -0.16
C ARG A 101 3.39 -7.03 -1.38
N VAL A 102 3.73 -6.50 -2.54
CA VAL A 102 4.10 -7.30 -3.70
C VAL A 102 5.60 -7.18 -3.86
N ASN A 103 6.29 -8.32 -3.79
CA ASN A 103 7.74 -8.42 -3.89
C ASN A 103 8.08 -9.06 -5.22
N VAL A 104 8.74 -8.31 -6.09
CA VAL A 104 9.27 -8.82 -7.36
C VAL A 104 10.75 -9.14 -7.17
N VAL A 105 11.14 -10.40 -7.42
CA VAL A 105 12.50 -10.89 -7.23
C VAL A 105 13.47 -10.10 -8.10
N GLY A 106 14.54 -9.58 -7.50
CA GLY A 106 15.51 -8.76 -8.21
C GLY A 106 16.32 -7.86 -7.30
N LYS A 107 17.24 -7.09 -7.90
CA LYS A 107 18.11 -6.16 -7.17
C LYS A 107 17.28 -5.06 -6.51
N GLY A 108 17.44 -4.94 -5.19
CA GLY A 108 16.75 -3.92 -4.40
C GLY A 108 17.24 -2.50 -4.66
N SER A 109 16.31 -1.55 -4.65
CA SER A 109 16.62 -0.12 -4.64
C SER A 109 15.51 0.67 -3.96
N ILE A 110 15.85 1.86 -3.49
CA ILE A 110 14.90 2.82 -2.92
C ILE A 110 14.18 3.50 -4.09
N LYS A 111 12.85 3.56 -4.02
CA LYS A 111 12.05 4.39 -4.94
C LYS A 111 12.28 5.85 -4.58
N LEU A 112 12.38 6.72 -5.59
CA LEU A 112 12.47 8.15 -5.34
C LEU A 112 11.30 8.57 -4.44
N LEU A 113 11.58 9.00 -3.21
CA LEU A 113 10.54 9.50 -2.32
C LEU A 113 9.90 10.73 -2.96
N THR A 114 8.58 10.82 -2.85
CA THR A 114 7.81 12.05 -3.00
C THR A 114 8.32 13.13 -2.01
N PRO A 115 8.14 14.43 -2.34
CA PRO A 115 8.97 15.52 -1.82
C PRO A 115 8.83 15.78 -0.32
N ASN A 116 9.73 16.63 0.20
CA ASN A 116 9.78 17.19 1.56
C ASN A 116 8.53 16.93 2.42
N ILE A 117 8.68 16.08 3.44
CA ILE A 117 7.63 15.84 4.42
C ILE A 117 7.64 16.99 5.41
N THR A 118 6.49 17.65 5.56
CA THR A 118 6.27 18.69 6.57
C THR A 118 5.52 18.10 7.75
N ALA A 119 5.95 18.45 8.96
CA ALA A 119 5.35 17.99 10.21
C ALA A 119 5.20 19.17 11.15
N VAL A 120 4.20 19.10 12.04
CA VAL A 120 3.97 20.11 13.06
C VAL A 120 4.87 19.80 14.27
N ALA A 121 5.40 20.84 14.91
CA ALA A 121 6.22 20.66 16.10
C ALA A 121 5.41 19.95 17.21
N GLY A 122 5.99 18.92 17.81
CA GLY A 122 5.38 18.14 18.89
C GLY A 122 4.41 17.04 18.45
N THR A 123 4.28 16.78 17.14
CA THR A 123 3.49 15.65 16.63
C THR A 123 4.38 14.49 16.20
N ASP A 124 3.92 13.27 16.45
CA ASP A 124 4.54 12.06 15.94
C ASP A 124 4.62 12.08 14.40
N LEU A 125 5.81 11.79 13.87
CA LEU A 125 6.10 11.68 12.45
C LEU A 125 6.47 10.24 12.10
N GLN A 126 5.89 9.72 11.02
CA GLN A 126 6.22 8.41 10.47
C GLN A 126 6.79 8.56 9.06
N LEU A 127 7.95 7.98 8.84
CA LEU A 127 8.66 8.00 7.57
C LEU A 127 8.77 6.57 7.04
N ASN A 128 8.12 6.34 5.90
CA ASN A 128 8.22 5.09 5.17
C ASN A 128 9.31 5.20 4.11
N CYS A 129 10.10 4.15 3.93
CA CYS A 129 11.08 4.06 2.85
C CYS A 129 10.46 3.22 1.72
N PRO A 130 9.92 3.81 0.66
CA PRO A 130 9.42 3.05 -0.48
C PRO A 130 10.61 2.39 -1.20
N TYR A 131 10.53 1.09 -1.44
CA TYR A 131 11.56 0.31 -2.09
C TYR A 131 10.96 -0.81 -2.93
N TYR A 132 11.75 -1.27 -3.89
CA TYR A 132 11.46 -2.43 -4.71
C TYR A 132 12.60 -3.45 -4.65
N GLY A 133 12.39 -4.62 -5.27
CA GLY A 133 13.31 -5.74 -5.27
C GLY A 133 13.16 -6.64 -4.03
N TYR A 134 13.60 -7.88 -4.18
CA TYR A 134 13.45 -8.92 -3.16
C TYR A 134 14.49 -10.04 -3.39
N PRO A 135 15.09 -10.61 -2.32
CA PRO A 135 14.90 -10.30 -0.91
C PRO A 135 15.68 -9.04 -0.45
N ILE A 136 15.13 -8.34 0.55
CA ILE A 136 15.78 -7.18 1.20
C ILE A 136 16.27 -7.57 2.58
N LYS A 137 17.55 -7.34 2.86
CA LYS A 137 18.18 -7.73 4.14
C LYS A 137 17.78 -6.83 5.30
N SER A 138 17.81 -5.52 5.10
CA SER A 138 17.45 -4.53 6.12
C SER A 138 17.20 -3.16 5.49
N ILE A 139 16.42 -2.34 6.20
CA ILE A 139 16.22 -0.92 5.90
C ILE A 139 16.95 -0.13 6.98
N SER A 140 17.77 0.84 6.58
CA SER A 140 18.52 1.69 7.50
C SER A 140 18.28 3.16 7.16
N TRP A 141 18.06 3.96 8.19
CA TRP A 141 17.83 5.40 8.08
C TRP A 141 19.08 6.17 8.48
N PHE A 142 19.30 7.29 7.81
CA PHE A 142 20.44 8.17 8.05
C PHE A 142 19.95 9.61 8.20
N GLY A 143 20.56 10.35 9.12
CA GLY A 143 20.27 11.76 9.32
C GLY A 143 20.82 12.64 8.20
N LYS A 144 20.62 13.96 8.32
CA LYS A 144 21.05 14.96 7.34
C LYS A 144 22.55 14.91 7.02
N ASP A 145 23.36 14.48 7.98
CA ASP A 145 24.82 14.34 7.86
C ASP A 145 25.24 13.07 7.05
N GLY A 146 24.27 12.41 6.42
CA GLY A 146 24.46 11.25 5.56
C GLY A 146 24.85 9.98 6.32
N LEU A 147 25.62 9.12 5.66
CA LEU A 147 26.00 7.80 6.16
C LEU A 147 26.72 7.80 7.52
N LYS A 148 27.26 8.94 7.95
CA LYS A 148 27.93 9.10 9.24
C LYS A 148 26.97 9.08 10.43
N ARG A 149 25.67 9.31 10.21
CA ARG A 149 24.67 9.45 11.27
C ARG A 149 23.51 8.47 11.06
N LYS A 150 23.76 7.20 11.34
CA LYS A 150 22.74 6.16 11.33
C LYS A 150 21.72 6.40 12.45
N LEU A 151 20.43 6.37 12.13
CA LEU A 151 19.33 6.49 13.09
C LEU A 151 18.93 5.09 13.62
N PRO A 152 18.37 4.99 14.83
CA PRO A 152 18.03 6.08 15.78
C PRO A 152 19.24 6.61 16.55
N ILE A 153 19.20 7.88 16.95
CA ILE A 153 20.26 8.57 17.71
C ILE A 153 19.81 9.11 19.08
N ASN A 154 18.52 9.00 19.39
CA ASN A 154 17.92 9.41 20.67
C ASN A 154 16.57 8.71 20.86
N ASP A 155 15.99 8.83 22.07
CA ASP A 155 14.77 8.12 22.47
C ASP A 155 13.50 8.56 21.72
N ARG A 156 13.58 9.70 21.01
CA ARG A 156 12.50 10.18 20.16
C ARG A 156 12.37 9.40 18.86
N GLN A 157 13.35 8.54 18.54
CA GLN A 157 13.41 7.86 17.25
C GLN A 157 13.39 6.35 17.43
N THR A 158 12.54 5.67 16.67
CA THR A 158 12.49 4.21 16.63
C THR A 158 12.29 3.71 15.21
N ILE A 159 12.74 2.48 14.92
CA ILE A 159 12.54 1.84 13.62
C ILE A 159 11.72 0.58 13.84
N SER A 160 10.59 0.48 13.16
CA SER A 160 9.72 -0.69 13.19
C SER A 160 10.31 -1.85 12.40
N SER A 161 9.82 -3.07 12.61
CA SER A 161 10.31 -4.28 11.91
C SER A 161 10.15 -4.20 10.38
N ASN A 162 9.14 -3.48 9.90
CA ASN A 162 8.92 -3.18 8.48
C ASN A 162 9.84 -2.07 7.93
N GLY A 163 10.72 -1.50 8.76
CA GLY A 163 11.66 -0.43 8.42
C GLY A 163 11.09 0.99 8.41
N THR A 164 9.85 1.21 8.88
CA THR A 164 9.32 2.56 9.11
C THR A 164 10.07 3.26 10.24
N LEU A 165 10.53 4.49 10.01
CA LEU A 165 11.13 5.34 11.04
C LEU A 165 10.03 6.18 11.71
N HIS A 166 9.94 6.08 13.03
CA HIS A 166 9.06 6.88 13.87
C HIS A 166 9.87 7.95 14.60
N ILE A 167 9.35 9.17 14.65
CA ILE A 167 9.93 10.30 15.38
C ILE A 167 8.83 10.88 16.28
N ARG A 168 9.05 10.97 17.59
CA ARG A 168 8.09 11.49 18.59
C ARG A 168 8.63 12.73 19.27
#